data_AF-A0A838WDA9-F1
#
_entry.id   AF-A0A838WDA9-F1
#
_cell.length_a   1.000
_cell.length_b   1.000
_cell.length_c   1.000
_cell.angle_alpha   90.00
_cell.angle_beta   90.00
_cell.angle_gamma   90.00
#
_symmetry.space_group_name_H-M   'P 1'
#
loop_
_entity.id
_entity.type
_entity.pdbx_description
1 polymer ?
#
loop_
_entity_poly.entity_id
_entity_poly.type
_entity_poly.pdbx_seq_one_letter_code
_entity_poly.pdbx_strand_id
1 'polypeptide(L)'
;MSLGAYVTVELLAAGAVVGLDNLAAALALGSLGQAGRVWRIAPVFAVFGALSPLVGALIGDVAAGRLAGYGDLLGIIILAGLGIWVLVASVRGSAARERMARRTTSGLGLLLLAAGLSVDNLVVGFGLGLRGVPPLPL
;
A
#
# COMPACT_ATOMS: atom_id res chain seq x y z
N MET A 1 -18.35 -22.79 0.57
CA MET A 1 -17.17 -22.63 -0.30
C MET A 1 -15.98 -23.27 0.42
N SER A 2 -15.02 -23.88 -0.30
CA SER A 2 -13.81 -24.39 0.36
C SER A 2 -12.97 -23.21 0.86
N LEU A 3 -12.16 -23.43 1.92
CA LEU A 3 -11.29 -22.40 2.49
C LEU A 3 -10.41 -21.71 1.41
N GLY A 4 -9.93 -22.48 0.43
CA GLY A 4 -9.14 -21.97 -0.69
C GLY A 4 -9.89 -21.02 -1.63
N ALA A 5 -11.21 -21.22 -1.81
CA ALA A 5 -12.01 -20.32 -2.64
C ALA A 5 -12.15 -18.93 -1.99
N TYR A 6 -12.25 -18.86 -0.67
CA TYR A 6 -12.30 -17.59 0.07
C TYR A 6 -10.97 -16.82 -0.06
N VAL A 7 -9.84 -17.50 0.19
CA VAL A 7 -8.51 -16.88 0.07
C VAL A 7 -8.25 -16.38 -1.34
N THR A 8 -8.65 -17.15 -2.36
CA THR A 8 -8.50 -16.74 -3.77
C THR A 8 -9.28 -15.46 -4.05
N VAL A 9 -10.53 -15.37 -3.60
CA VAL A 9 -11.35 -14.17 -3.78
C VAL A 9 -10.76 -12.97 -3.03
N GLU A 10 -10.24 -13.17 -1.82
CA GLU A 10 -9.64 -12.10 -1.01
C GLU A 10 -8.35 -11.56 -1.65
N LEU A 11 -7.51 -12.44 -2.20
CA LEU A 11 -6.31 -12.06 -2.95
C LEU A 11 -6.64 -11.34 -4.27
N LEU A 12 -7.67 -11.80 -4.99
CA LEU A 12 -8.14 -11.11 -6.20
C LEU A 12 -8.71 -9.73 -5.88
N ALA A 13 -9.49 -9.61 -4.81
CA ALA A 13 -10.03 -8.33 -4.36
C ALA A 13 -8.90 -7.38 -3.94
N ALA A 14 -7.93 -7.86 -3.15
CA ALA A 14 -6.76 -7.08 -2.76
C ALA A 14 -5.95 -6.62 -3.97
N GLY A 15 -5.69 -7.52 -4.93
CA GLY A 15 -5.00 -7.19 -6.18
C GLY A 15 -5.76 -6.17 -7.03
N ALA A 16 -7.08 -6.26 -7.09
CA ALA A 16 -7.91 -5.29 -7.80
C ALA A 16 -7.86 -3.90 -7.14
N VAL A 17 -7.93 -3.83 -5.80
CA VAL A 17 -7.79 -2.57 -5.05
C VAL A 17 -6.42 -1.93 -5.31
N VAL A 18 -5.34 -2.70 -5.16
CA VAL A 18 -3.96 -2.24 -5.41
C VAL A 18 -3.77 -1.79 -6.86
N GLY A 19 -4.35 -2.52 -7.81
CA GLY A 19 -4.29 -2.19 -9.23
C GLY A 19 -5.04 -0.90 -9.57
N LEU A 20 -6.22 -0.68 -8.98
CA LEU A 20 -7.02 0.52 -9.18
C LEU A 20 -6.36 1.76 -8.59
N ASP A 21 -5.73 1.65 -7.42
CA ASP A 21 -5.00 2.79 -6.84
C ASP A 21 -3.78 3.18 -7.70
N ASN A 22 -3.00 2.19 -8.15
CA ASN A 22 -1.90 2.43 -9.08
C ASN A 22 -2.37 2.99 -10.43
N LEU A 23 -3.55 2.58 -10.93
CA LEU A 23 -4.17 3.15 -12.13
C LEU A 23 -4.53 4.63 -11.91
N ALA A 24 -5.12 4.97 -10.77
CA ALA A 24 -5.44 6.35 -10.43
C ALA A 24 -4.17 7.22 -10.36
N ALA A 25 -3.10 6.72 -9.74
CA ALA A 25 -1.80 7.38 -9.71
C ALA A 25 -1.21 7.58 -11.12
N ALA A 26 -1.32 6.57 -11.98
CA ALA A 26 -0.86 6.64 -13.37
C ALA A 26 -1.64 7.69 -14.19
N LEU A 27 -2.97 7.74 -14.05
CA LEU A 27 -3.82 8.72 -14.72
C LEU A 27 -3.51 10.15 -14.25
N ALA A 28 -3.31 10.34 -12.94
CA ALA A 28 -2.93 11.64 -12.38
C ALA A 28 -1.55 12.09 -12.88
N LEU A 29 -0.56 11.20 -12.94
CA LEU A 29 0.75 11.52 -13.50
C LEU A 29 0.69 11.79 -15.02
N GLY A 30 -0.18 11.07 -15.73
CA GLY A 30 -0.45 11.28 -17.15
C GLY A 30 -1.02 12.68 -17.42
N SER A 31 -2.04 13.11 -16.66
CA SER A 31 -2.64 14.44 -16.80
C SER A 31 -1.68 15.58 -16.44
N LEU A 32 -0.68 15.31 -15.59
CA LEU A 32 0.42 16.21 -15.24
C LEU A 32 1.59 16.20 -16.27
N GLY A 33 1.39 15.61 -17.45
CA GLY A 33 2.36 15.60 -18.55
C GLY A 33 3.55 14.67 -18.33
N GLN A 34 3.45 13.69 -17.42
CA GLN A 34 4.55 12.76 -17.11
C GLN A 34 4.56 11.50 -17.99
N ALA A 35 3.67 11.40 -18.98
CA ALA A 35 3.56 10.22 -19.86
C ALA A 35 4.87 9.86 -20.57
N GLY A 36 5.68 10.85 -20.98
CA GLY A 36 6.99 10.62 -21.60
C GLY A 36 8.05 10.00 -20.66
N ARG A 37 7.78 9.93 -19.36
CA ARG A 37 8.66 9.34 -18.33
C ARG A 37 8.17 7.98 -17.85
N VAL A 38 7.22 7.35 -18.54
CA VAL A 38 6.61 6.07 -18.11
C VAL A 38 7.65 5.00 -17.80
N TRP A 39 8.70 4.88 -18.63
CA TRP A 39 9.78 3.91 -18.44
C TRP A 39 10.57 4.07 -17.14
N ARG A 40 10.55 5.28 -16.57
CA ARG A 40 11.21 5.58 -15.30
C ARG A 40 10.23 5.47 -14.12
N ILE A 41 8.96 5.84 -14.32
CA ILE A 41 7.93 5.88 -13.28
C ILE A 41 7.35 4.48 -13.01
N ALA A 42 6.95 3.78 -14.08
CA ALA A 42 6.30 2.47 -14.02
C ALA A 42 7.07 1.43 -13.18
N PRO A 43 8.40 1.23 -13.35
CA PRO A 43 9.10 0.23 -12.55
C PRO A 43 9.12 0.58 -11.05
N VAL A 44 9.22 1.87 -10.69
CA VAL A 44 9.20 2.28 -9.29
C VAL A 44 7.83 2.00 -8.66
N PHE A 45 6.74 2.38 -9.35
CA PHE A 45 5.39 2.11 -8.87
C PHE A 45 5.08 0.61 -8.84
N ALA A 46 5.56 -0.17 -9.81
CA ALA A 46 5.40 -1.63 -9.79
C ALA A 46 6.10 -2.27 -8.57
N VAL A 47 7.33 -1.83 -8.27
CA VAL A 47 8.09 -2.31 -7.11
C VAL A 47 7.37 -1.95 -5.81
N PHE A 48 6.96 -0.69 -5.62
CA PHE A 48 6.24 -0.29 -4.41
C PHE A 48 4.87 -0.95 -4.31
N GLY A 49 4.11 -1.01 -5.40
CA GLY A 49 2.80 -1.65 -5.46
C GLY A 49 2.84 -3.15 -5.15
N ALA A 50 3.93 -3.84 -5.51
CA ALA A 50 4.12 -5.25 -5.16
C ALA A 50 4.68 -5.44 -3.74
N LEU A 51 5.67 -4.63 -3.33
CA LEU A 51 6.34 -4.78 -2.04
C LEU A 51 5.46 -4.33 -0.87
N SER A 52 4.69 -3.26 -1.00
CA SER A 52 3.89 -2.73 0.13
C SER A 52 2.86 -3.74 0.65
N PRO A 53 2.05 -4.42 -0.18
CA PRO A 53 1.16 -5.48 0.31
C PRO A 53 1.91 -6.62 1.00
N LEU A 54 3.07 -7.03 0.47
CA LEU A 54 3.88 -8.10 1.06
C LEU A 54 4.44 -7.70 2.43
N VAL A 55 5.01 -6.49 2.53
CA VAL A 55 5.53 -5.95 3.78
C VAL A 55 4.40 -5.77 4.79
N GLY A 56 3.25 -5.26 4.34
CA GLY A 56 2.04 -5.16 5.15
C GLY A 56 1.64 -6.52 5.73
N ALA A 57 1.52 -7.54 4.88
CA ALA A 57 1.14 -8.89 5.30
C ALA A 57 2.14 -9.52 6.27
N LEU A 58 3.44 -9.33 6.05
CA LEU A 58 4.48 -9.76 7.01
C LEU A 58 4.33 -9.07 8.37
N ILE A 59 4.09 -7.76 8.38
CA ILE A 59 3.87 -7.01 9.63
C ILE A 59 2.59 -7.50 10.31
N GLY A 60 1.52 -7.75 9.54
CA GLY A 60 0.24 -8.24 10.03
C GLY A 60 0.35 -9.64 10.64
N ASP A 61 1.07 -10.55 10.01
CA ASP A 61 1.29 -11.92 10.49
C ASP A 61 2.12 -11.93 11.79
N VAL A 62 3.22 -11.18 11.82
CA VAL A 62 4.05 -11.01 13.04
C VAL A 62 3.23 -10.38 14.17
N ALA A 63 2.38 -9.40 13.84
CA ALA A 63 1.46 -8.80 14.79
C ALA A 63 0.47 -9.86 15.31
N ALA A 64 -0.19 -10.63 14.44
CA ALA A 64 -1.12 -11.68 14.84
C ALA A 64 -0.47 -12.70 15.79
N GLY A 65 0.74 -13.17 15.47
CA GLY A 65 1.48 -14.13 16.29
C GLY A 65 1.89 -13.59 17.67
N ARG A 66 2.26 -12.31 17.78
CA ARG A 66 2.65 -11.68 19.06
C ARG A 66 1.46 -11.16 19.87
N LEU A 67 0.36 -10.81 19.22
CA LEU A 67 -0.84 -10.28 19.85
C LEU A 67 -1.85 -11.37 20.26
N ALA A 68 -1.66 -12.62 19.82
CA ALA A 68 -2.51 -13.76 20.20
C ALA A 68 -2.70 -13.93 21.73
N GLY A 69 -1.78 -13.41 22.55
CA GLY A 69 -1.88 -13.41 24.02
C GLY A 69 -2.45 -12.13 24.66
N TYR A 70 -2.62 -11.04 23.91
CA TYR A 70 -2.96 -9.70 24.44
C TYR A 70 -4.33 -9.16 23.97
N GLY A 71 -5.09 -9.93 23.18
CA GLY A 71 -6.50 -9.69 22.86
C GLY A 71 -6.79 -8.62 21.79
N ASP A 72 -8.03 -8.64 21.28
CA ASP A 72 -8.57 -7.81 20.20
C ASP A 72 -8.29 -6.29 20.34
N LEU A 73 -8.12 -5.81 21.57
CA LEU A 73 -7.89 -4.41 21.89
C LEU A 73 -6.58 -3.85 21.30
N LEU A 74 -5.50 -4.64 21.28
CA LEU A 74 -4.24 -4.18 20.68
C LEU A 74 -4.33 -4.07 19.16
N GLY A 75 -5.06 -4.99 18.51
CA GLY A 75 -5.33 -4.92 17.07
C GLY A 75 -6.08 -3.62 16.72
N ILE A 76 -7.09 -3.27 17.53
CA ILE A 76 -7.84 -2.01 17.38
C ILE A 76 -6.92 -0.80 17.57
N ILE A 77 -6.05 -0.79 18.59
CA ILE A 77 -5.14 0.33 18.86
C ILE A 77 -4.14 0.52 17.71
N ILE A 78 -3.56 -0.58 17.19
CA ILE A 78 -2.62 -0.53 16.07
C ILE A 78 -3.32 -0.04 14.79
N LEU A 79 -4.50 -0.59 14.47
CA LEU A 79 -5.28 -0.17 13.32
C LEU A 79 -5.71 1.29 13.41
N ALA A 80 -6.18 1.73 14.58
CA ALA A 80 -6.57 3.12 14.81
C ALA A 80 -5.35 4.04 14.71
N GLY A 81 -4.21 3.67 15.28
CA GLY A 81 -2.97 4.43 15.19
C GLY A 81 -2.46 4.56 13.76
N LEU A 82 -2.47 3.47 13.00
CA LEU A 82 -2.08 3.46 11.60
C LEU A 82 -3.04 4.31 10.75
N GLY A 83 -4.35 4.15 10.94
CA GLY A 83 -5.36 4.96 10.25
C GLY A 83 -5.21 6.45 10.53
N ILE A 84 -5.01 6.84 11.80
CA ILE A 84 -4.76 8.25 12.19
C ILE A 84 -3.48 8.77 11.54
N TRP A 85 -2.40 7.98 11.56
CA TRP A 85 -1.14 8.38 10.93
C TRP A 85 -1.30 8.63 9.42
N VAL A 86 -2.02 7.74 8.72
CA VAL A 86 -2.34 7.90 7.29
C VAL A 86 -3.17 9.16 7.03
N LEU A 87 -4.18 9.44 7.85
CA LEU A 87 -4.99 10.65 7.73
C LEU A 87 -4.15 11.91 7.92
N VAL A 88 -3.31 11.95 8.97
CA VAL A 88 -2.43 13.09 9.25
C VAL A 88 -1.40 13.29 8.12
N ALA A 89 -0.79 12.21 7.64
CA ALA A 89 0.18 12.24 6.53
C ALA A 89 -0.48 12.74 5.22
N SER A 90 -1.73 12.35 4.99
CA SER A 90 -2.49 12.73 3.79
C SER A 90 -2.86 14.21 3.80
N VAL A 91 -3.31 14.73 4.95
CA VAL A 91 -3.72 16.15 5.10
C VAL A 91 -2.53 17.10 5.11
N ARG A 92 -1.40 16.72 5.72
CA ARG A 92 -0.17 17.56 5.74
C ARG A 92 0.56 17.61 4.39
N GLY A 93 0.20 16.73 3.44
CA GLY A 93 0.91 16.54 2.18
C GLY A 93 0.38 17.30 0.96
N SER A 94 -0.72 18.05 1.03
CA SER A 94 -1.37 18.63 -0.17
C SER A 94 -0.54 19.72 -0.86
N ALA A 95 0.04 20.67 -0.13
CA ALA A 95 0.92 21.71 -0.68
C ALA A 95 2.30 21.18 -1.13
N ALA A 96 2.74 20.06 -0.53
CA ALA A 96 3.97 19.38 -0.93
C ALA A 96 3.77 18.52 -2.18
N ARG A 97 2.61 17.87 -2.37
CA ARG A 97 2.26 17.04 -3.54
C ARG A 97 2.28 17.81 -4.85
N GLU A 98 1.79 19.05 -4.86
CA GLU A 98 1.79 19.90 -6.07
C GLU A 98 3.21 20.39 -6.45
N ARG A 99 4.11 20.59 -5.47
CA ARG A 99 5.55 20.77 -5.72
C ARG A 99 6.28 19.46 -6.03
N MET A 100 5.78 18.32 -5.56
CA MET A 100 6.36 16.98 -5.78
C MET A 100 6.03 16.41 -7.17
N ALA A 101 4.91 16.80 -7.78
CA ALA A 101 4.60 16.52 -9.18
C ALA A 101 5.68 17.07 -10.14
N ARG A 102 6.30 18.21 -9.80
CA ARG A 102 7.50 18.73 -10.48
C ARG A 102 8.77 17.93 -10.14
N ARG A 103 8.80 17.19 -9.04
CA ARG A 103 9.93 16.36 -8.56
C ARG A 103 9.96 14.92 -9.09
N THR A 104 9.00 14.47 -9.91
CA THR A 104 9.20 13.27 -10.75
C THR A 104 10.43 13.41 -11.67
N THR A 105 10.93 14.64 -11.85
CA THR A 105 12.22 14.96 -12.46
C THR A 105 13.41 14.35 -11.71
N SER A 106 13.39 14.21 -10.37
CA SER A 106 14.48 13.64 -9.57
C SER A 106 14.18 12.21 -9.08
N GLY A 107 15.22 11.38 -8.94
CA GLY A 107 15.06 9.98 -8.52
C GLY A 107 14.46 9.86 -7.11
N LEU A 108 14.95 10.67 -6.17
CA LEU A 108 14.44 10.73 -4.80
C LEU A 108 12.98 11.19 -4.73
N GLY A 109 12.58 12.17 -5.56
CA GLY A 109 11.20 12.64 -5.60
C GLY A 109 10.22 11.57 -6.06
N LEU A 110 10.61 10.78 -7.06
CA LEU A 110 9.83 9.63 -7.53
C LEU A 110 9.73 8.52 -6.48
N LEU A 111 10.82 8.21 -5.76
CA LEU A 111 10.82 7.23 -4.67
C LEU A 111 9.90 7.66 -3.53
N LEU A 112 10.00 8.92 -3.08
CA LEU A 112 9.14 9.44 -2.02
C LEU A 112 7.66 9.50 -2.43
N LEU A 113 7.39 9.81 -3.69
CA LEU A 113 6.03 9.80 -4.23
C LEU A 113 5.45 8.38 -4.24
N ALA A 114 6.19 7.41 -4.78
CA ALA A 114 5.76 6.02 -4.82
C ALA A 114 5.60 5.43 -3.42
N ALA A 115 6.53 5.69 -2.50
CA ALA A 115 6.43 5.28 -1.11
C ALA A 115 5.20 5.88 -0.42
N GLY A 116 4.95 7.18 -0.60
CA GLY A 116 3.83 7.88 0.02
C GLY A 116 2.47 7.48 -0.56
N LEU A 117 2.40 7.16 -1.85
CA LEU A 117 1.17 6.66 -2.47
C LEU A 117 0.92 5.19 -2.16
N SER A 118 1.94 4.38 -1.90
CA SER A 118 1.78 2.94 -1.64
C SER A 118 1.45 2.59 -0.18
N VAL A 119 1.24 3.58 0.68
CA VAL A 119 0.91 3.36 2.10
C VAL A 119 -0.44 2.67 2.27
N ASP A 120 -1.41 2.95 1.40
CA ASP A 120 -2.71 2.29 1.39
C ASP A 120 -2.60 0.79 1.07
N ASN A 121 -1.69 0.42 0.16
CA ASN A 121 -1.40 -0.95 -0.26
C ASN A 121 -0.73 -1.74 0.88
N LEU A 122 0.07 -1.06 1.72
CA LEU A 122 0.60 -1.61 2.97
C LEU A 122 -0.53 -1.96 3.95
N VAL A 123 -1.55 -1.11 4.06
CA VAL A 123 -2.71 -1.35 4.95
C VAL A 123 -3.53 -2.55 4.47
N VAL A 124 -3.75 -2.69 3.15
CA VAL A 124 -4.41 -3.86 2.56
C VAL A 124 -3.64 -5.14 2.91
N GLY A 125 -2.33 -5.15 2.69
CA GLY A 125 -1.45 -6.26 3.05
C GLY A 125 -1.52 -6.61 4.53
N PHE A 126 -1.43 -5.60 5.40
CA PHE A 126 -1.52 -5.77 6.85
C PHE A 126 -2.82 -6.45 7.29
N GLY A 127 -3.95 -6.07 6.68
CA GLY A 127 -5.24 -6.74 6.92
C GLY A 127 -5.23 -8.22 6.54
N LEU A 128 -4.59 -8.58 5.42
CA LEU A 128 -4.43 -9.98 5.00
C LEU A 128 -3.55 -10.77 6.00
N GLY A 129 -2.43 -10.19 6.42
CA GLY A 129 -1.53 -10.80 7.40
C GLY A 129 -2.18 -11.04 8.76
N LEU A 130 -3.00 -10.09 9.24
CA LEU A 130 -3.76 -10.25 10.48
C LEU A 130 -4.74 -11.43 10.43
N ARG A 131 -5.22 -11.80 9.25
CA ARG A 131 -6.11 -12.97 9.04
C ARG A 131 -5.35 -14.27 8.79
N GLY A 132 -4.02 -14.24 8.86
CA GLY A 132 -3.17 -15.41 8.60
C GLY A 132 -3.09 -15.79 7.12
N VAL A 133 -3.38 -14.87 6.20
CA VAL A 133 -3.15 -15.12 4.77
C VAL A 133 -1.64 -15.03 4.52
N PRO A 134 -1.00 -16.12 4.04
CA PRO A 134 0.44 -16.13 3.84
C PRO A 134 0.85 -15.13 2.75
N PRO A 135 1.91 -14.34 2.97
CA PRO A 135 2.37 -13.33 2.02
C PRO A 135 2.97 -13.94 0.75
N LEU A 136 3.45 -15.17 0.82
CA LEU A 136 4.01 -15.92 -0.30
C LEU A 136 3.39 -17.32 -0.35
N PRO A 137 3.11 -17.86 -1.54
CA PRO A 137 2.73 -19.27 -1.69
C PRO A 137 4.00 -20.12 -1.46
N LEU A 138 4.24 -20.50 -0.21
CA LEU A 138 5.23 -21.49 0.19
C LEU A 138 4.54 -22.64 0.92
#